data_AF-A0A944DZZ2-F1
#
_entry.id   AF-A0A944DZZ2-F1
#
_cell.length_a   1.000
_cell.length_b   1.000
_cell.length_c   1.000
_cell.angle_alpha   90.00
_cell.angle_beta   90.00
_cell.angle_gamma   90.00
#
_symmetry.space_group_name_H-M   'P 1'
#
loop_
_entity.id
_entity.type
_entity.pdbx_description
1 polymer ?
#
loop_
_entity_poly.entity_id
_entity_poly.type
_entity_poly.pdbx_seq_one_letter_code
_entity_poly.pdbx_strand_id
1 'polypeptide(L)'
;MITGLETISAQRRPLEDPYGIERQLWDAAEKPVPFRELVESVELPVMARAHALRLLWERRLGVDLASPLRDASIVCRSGRRA
;
A
#
# COMPACT_ATOMS: atom_id res chain seq x y z
N MET A 1 12.90 -17.51 0.34
CA MET A 1 12.14 -16.57 -0.51
C MET A 1 10.89 -16.19 0.25
N ILE A 2 10.70 -14.90 0.52
CA ILE A 2 9.48 -14.40 1.18
C ILE A 2 8.52 -14.03 0.04
N THR A 3 7.39 -14.71 -0.04
CA THR A 3 6.34 -14.46 -1.04
C THR A 3 5.61 -13.16 -0.67
N GLY A 4 5.06 -12.43 -1.64
CA GLY A 4 4.32 -11.17 -1.37
C GLY A 4 3.21 -11.33 -0.32
N LEU A 5 2.60 -12.51 -0.24
CA LEU A 5 1.59 -12.85 0.76
C LEU A 5 2.13 -12.88 2.21
N GLU A 6 3.36 -13.34 2.42
CA GLU A 6 4.01 -13.39 3.74
C GLU A 6 4.35 -11.98 4.24
N THR A 7 4.82 -11.11 3.34
CA THR A 7 5.09 -9.70 3.63
C THR A 7 3.82 -8.97 4.08
N ILE A 8 2.67 -9.27 3.46
CA ILE A 8 1.40 -8.60 3.80
C ILE A 8 0.80 -9.20 5.09
N SER A 9 0.89 -10.53 5.28
CA SER A 9 0.34 -11.21 6.45
C SER A 9 1.02 -10.84 7.77
N ALA A 10 2.27 -10.37 7.73
CA ALA A 10 3.02 -9.93 8.91
C ALA A 10 2.46 -8.67 9.58
N GLN A 11 1.54 -7.94 8.94
CA GLN A 11 1.06 -6.63 9.40
C GLN A 11 -0.17 -6.67 10.31
N ARG A 12 -0.39 -7.77 11.03
CA ARG A 12 -1.56 -7.97 11.90
C ARG A 12 -1.65 -7.06 13.13
N ARG A 13 -0.68 -6.17 13.38
CA ARG A 13 -0.77 -5.23 14.50
C ARG A 13 -1.61 -4.02 14.11
N PRO A 14 -2.54 -3.57 14.98
CA PRO A 14 -3.25 -2.31 14.74
C PRO A 14 -2.22 -1.19 14.69
N LEU A 15 -2.08 -0.59 13.51
CA LEU A 15 -1.28 0.61 13.28
C LEU A 15 -2.27 1.77 13.30
N GLU A 16 -2.24 2.56 14.36
CA GLU A 16 -3.02 3.78 14.44
C GLU A 16 -2.55 4.75 13.35
N ASP A 17 -3.50 5.48 12.74
CA ASP A 17 -3.21 6.47 11.70
C ASP A 17 -3.45 7.91 12.21
N PRO A 18 -2.71 8.39 13.24
CA PRO A 18 -2.91 9.74 13.77
C PRO A 18 -2.49 10.85 12.78
N TYR A 19 -1.75 10.49 11.72
CA TYR A 19 -1.22 11.42 10.72
C TYR A 19 -2.01 11.41 9.39
N GLY A 20 -3.08 10.62 9.30
CA GLY A 20 -3.89 10.52 8.08
C GLY A 20 -3.13 9.95 6.88
N ILE A 21 -2.10 9.15 7.11
CA ILE A 21 -1.22 8.54 6.11
C ILE A 21 -2.03 7.67 5.15
N GLU A 22 -3.06 6.96 5.63
CA GLU A 22 -3.90 6.14 4.75
C GLU A 22 -4.64 6.98 3.71
N ARG A 23 -5.10 8.16 4.11
CA ARG A 23 -5.81 9.07 3.22
C ARG A 23 -4.85 9.70 2.22
N GLN A 24 -3.66 10.11 2.67
CA GLN A 24 -2.60 10.61 1.78
C GLN A 24 -2.20 9.58 0.73
N LEU A 25 -1.99 8.32 1.13
CA LEU A 25 -1.69 7.22 0.20
C LEU A 25 -2.86 6.94 -0.75
N TRP A 26 -4.08 6.99 -0.23
CA TRP A 26 -5.27 6.78 -1.07
C TRP A 26 -5.42 7.90 -2.10
N ASP A 27 -5.16 9.17 -1.75
CA ASP A 27 -5.12 10.31 -2.66
C ASP A 27 -3.99 10.24 -3.68
N ALA A 28 -2.78 9.88 -3.26
CA ALA A 28 -1.65 9.69 -4.18
C ALA A 28 -1.87 8.55 -5.20
N ALA A 29 -2.65 7.52 -4.84
CA ALA A 29 -2.99 6.40 -5.73
C ALA A 29 -4.18 6.65 -6.67
N GLU A 30 -4.63 7.91 -6.83
CA GLU A 30 -5.68 8.28 -7.80
C GLU A 30 -5.35 7.80 -9.22
N LYS A 31 -4.07 7.90 -9.59
CA LYS A 31 -3.52 7.35 -10.84
C LYS A 31 -2.60 6.16 -10.52
N PRO A 32 -2.41 5.22 -11.45
CA PRO A 32 -1.43 4.15 -11.27
C PRO A 32 -0.03 4.72 -11.05
N VAL A 33 0.62 4.34 -9.94
CA VAL A 33 1.89 4.89 -9.46
C VAL A 33 2.80 3.76 -8.96
N PRO A 34 4.12 3.80 -9.20
CA PRO A 34 5.05 2.85 -8.60
C PRO A 34 4.99 2.85 -7.08
N PHE A 35 5.08 1.66 -6.46
CA PHE A 35 4.97 1.50 -5.01
C PHE A 35 5.96 2.37 -4.23
N ARG A 36 7.20 2.54 -4.72
CA ARG A 36 8.16 3.45 -4.08
C ARG A 36 7.70 4.91 -4.11
N GLU A 37 7.18 5.37 -5.23
CA GLU A 37 6.80 6.77 -5.42
C GLU A 37 5.59 7.10 -4.54
N LEU A 38 4.68 6.13 -4.40
CA LEU A 38 3.56 6.21 -3.48
C LEU A 38 4.01 6.31 -2.00
N VAL A 39 5.04 5.56 -1.62
CA VAL A 39 5.56 5.57 -0.25
C VAL A 39 6.41 6.81 0.03
N GLU A 40 7.19 7.26 -0.95
CA GLU A 40 8.04 8.46 -0.90
C GLU A 40 7.23 9.76 -0.96
N SER A 41 5.96 9.73 -1.40
CA SER A 41 5.08 10.91 -1.41
C SER A 41 4.56 11.34 -0.04
N VAL A 42 4.87 10.59 1.02
CA VAL A 42 4.40 10.84 2.39
C VAL A 42 5.58 11.16 3.29
N GLU A 43 5.40 12.10 4.23
CA GLU A 43 6.45 12.57 5.15
C GLU A 43 7.08 11.48 6.02
N LEU A 44 6.41 10.34 6.20
CA LEU A 44 6.87 9.20 6.99
C LEU A 44 6.93 7.91 6.15
N PRO A 45 7.96 7.72 5.28
CA PRO A 45 8.03 6.60 4.34
C PRO A 45 7.94 5.20 4.98
N VAL A 46 8.53 5.02 6.17
CA VAL A 46 8.47 3.72 6.88
C VAL A 46 7.04 3.38 7.30
N MET A 47 6.31 4.36 7.82
CA MET A 47 4.90 4.20 8.19
C MET A 47 4.04 4.07 6.93
N ALA A 48 4.30 4.87 5.90
CA ALA A 48 3.61 4.83 4.62
C ALA A 48 3.70 3.45 3.97
N ARG A 49 4.86 2.77 4.03
CA ARG A 49 4.99 1.40 3.52
C ARG A 49 4.09 0.42 4.28
N ALA A 50 4.02 0.56 5.60
CA ALA A 50 3.15 -0.30 6.42
C ALA A 50 1.66 -0.06 6.14
N HIS A 51 1.23 1.21 6.08
CA HIS A 51 -0.13 1.57 5.73
C HIS A 51 -0.48 1.18 4.29
N ALA A 52 0.42 1.31 3.32
CA ALA A 52 0.20 0.90 1.92
C ALA A 52 -0.02 -0.62 1.81
N LEU A 53 0.82 -1.41 2.47
CA LEU A 53 0.65 -2.87 2.56
C LEU A 53 -0.68 -3.24 3.25
N ARG A 54 -1.13 -2.47 4.24
CA ARG A 54 -2.43 -2.67 4.92
C ARG A 54 -3.59 -2.37 3.98
N LEU A 55 -3.51 -1.29 3.20
CA LEU A 55 -4.52 -0.95 2.20
C LEU A 55 -4.60 -1.98 1.06
N LEU A 56 -3.48 -2.59 0.69
CA LEU A 56 -3.44 -3.72 -0.25
C LEU A 56 -4.13 -4.96 0.35
N TRP A 57 -3.89 -5.26 1.63
CA TRP A 57 -4.59 -6.34 2.34
C TRP A 57 -6.10 -6.11 2.43
N GLU A 58 -6.53 -4.88 2.77
CA GLU A 58 -7.93 -4.47 2.85
C GLU A 58 -8.62 -4.34 1.49
N ARG A 59 -7.89 -4.60 0.38
CA ARG A 59 -8.37 -4.42 -0.99
C ARG A 59 -8.93 -3.02 -1.23
N ARG A 60 -8.31 -1.99 -0.63
CA ARG A 60 -8.53 -0.55 -0.90
C ARG A 60 -7.53 0.00 -1.92
N LEU A 61 -6.36 -0.61 -2.00
CA LEU A 61 -5.41 -0.49 -3.10
C LEU A 61 -5.34 -1.81 -3.87
N GLY A 62 -5.02 -1.72 -5.16
CA GLY A 62 -4.75 -2.85 -6.04
C GLY A 62 -3.30 -2.83 -6.53
N VAL A 63 -2.74 -4.02 -6.73
CA VAL A 63 -1.44 -4.26 -7.36
C VAL A 63 -1.53 -5.54 -8.16
N ASP A 64 -0.70 -5.69 -9.19
CA ASP A 64 -0.57 -6.97 -9.87
C ASP A 64 0.05 -8.02 -8.94
N LEU A 65 -0.75 -9.04 -8.58
CA LEU A 65 -0.35 -10.14 -7.71
C LEU A 65 0.30 -11.30 -8.47
N ALA A 66 0.32 -11.27 -9.81
CA ALA A 66 1.02 -12.28 -10.62
C ALA A 66 2.55 -12.21 -10.42
N SER A 67 3.05 -11.10 -9.86
CA SER A 67 4.46 -10.88 -9.55
C SER A 67 4.67 -10.52 -8.07
N PRO A 68 5.87 -10.77 -7.52
CA PRO A 68 6.22 -10.30 -6.18
C PRO A 68 6.08 -8.77 -6.06
N LEU A 69 5.58 -8.29 -4.93
CA LEU A 69 5.53 -6.86 -4.64
C LEU A 69 6.95 -6.29 -4.54
N ARG A 70 7.25 -5.33 -5.42
CA ARG A 70 8.53 -4.63 -5.50
C ARG A 70 8.28 -3.12 -5.55
N ASP A 71 9.34 -2.35 -5.39
CA ASP A 71 9.28 -0.89 -5.46
C ASP A 71 8.79 -0.36 -6.82
N ALA A 72 8.98 -1.14 -7.89
CA ALA A 72 8.48 -0.86 -9.24
C ALA A 72 7.06 -1.39 -9.49
N SER A 73 6.43 -2.10 -8.55
CA SER A 73 5.07 -2.60 -8.72
C SER A 73 4.11 -1.42 -8.81
N ILE A 74 3.25 -1.44 -9.83
CA ILE A 74 2.26 -0.39 -10.04
C ILE A 74 1.08 -0.60 -9.11
N VAL A 75 0.76 0.43 -8.33
CA VAL A 75 -0.35 0.45 -7.38
C VAL A 75 -1.39 1.48 -7.83
N CYS A 76 -2.66 1.13 -7.67
CA CYS A 76 -3.79 2.01 -7.97
C CYS A 76 -4.87 1.85 -6.89
N ARG A 77 -5.80 2.81 -6.80
CA ARG A 77 -7.04 2.60 -6.04
C ARG A 77 -7.75 1.35 -6.56
N SER A 78 -8.08 0.41 -5.67
CA SER A 78 -9.01 -0.65 -6.04
C SER A 78 -10.43 -0.14 -5.86
N GLY A 79 -11.25 -0.31 -6.90
CA GLY A 79 -12.67 -0.02 -6.82
C GLY A 79 -13.35 -0.99 -5.87
N ARG A 80 -13.67 -0.54 -4.65
CA ARG A 80 -14.77 -1.14 -3.91
C ARG A 80 -16.05 -0.66 -4.58
N ARG A 81 -16.67 -1.51 -5.40
CA ARG A 81 -18.04 -1.29 -5.84
C ARG A 81 -18.94 -1.57 -4.63
N ALA A 82 -19.44 -0.49 -4.02
CA ALA A 82 -20.33 -0.39 -2.87
C ALA A 82 -19.73 -0.79 -1.51
#